data_AF-A0A3N5HVR4-F1
#
_entry.id   AF-A0A3N5HVR4-F1
#
_cell.length_a   1.000
_cell.length_b   1.000
_cell.length_c   1.000
_cell.angle_alpha   90.00
_cell.angle_beta   90.00
_cell.angle_gamma   90.00
#
_symmetry.space_group_name_H-M   'P 1'
#
loop_
_entity.id
_entity.type
_entity.pdbx_description
1 polymer ?
#
loop_
_entity_poly.entity_id
_entity_poly.type
_entity_poly.pdbx_seq_one_letter_code
_entity_poly.pdbx_strand_id
1 'polypeptide(L)' 'LVHRRKNPLYHRLIECYRNLSGIPVVLNTSFNVHEEPIVCHPAEAITALADGRIDRLAIGSFWVAGSETA' A
#
# COMPACT_ATOMS: atom_id res chain seq x y z
N LEU A 1 -4.78 8.14 14.40
CA LEU A 1 -5.96 8.56 13.59
C LEU A 1 -5.47 9.25 12.32
N VAL A 2 -6.08 8.97 11.17
CA VAL A 2 -5.74 9.62 9.89
C VAL A 2 -6.66 10.83 9.71
N HIS A 3 -6.10 12.03 9.66
CA HIS A 3 -6.88 13.25 9.48
C HIS A 3 -6.91 13.66 8.00
N ARG A 4 -8.11 13.95 7.46
CA ARG A 4 -8.31 14.36 6.05
C ARG A 4 -7.42 15.53 5.62
N ARG A 5 -7.19 16.51 6.49
CA ARG A 5 -6.32 17.66 6.21
C ARG A 5 -4.83 17.30 6.11
N LYS A 6 -4.38 16.24 6.78
CA LYS A 6 -2.96 15.84 6.82
C LYS A 6 -2.62 14.78 5.77
N ASN A 7 -3.55 13.85 5.51
CA ASN A 7 -3.36 12.80 4.52
C ASN A 7 -4.70 12.50 3.81
N PRO A 8 -5.09 13.36 2.84
CA PRO A 8 -6.40 13.27 2.20
C PRO A 8 -6.58 11.98 1.39
N LEU A 9 -5.52 11.49 0.74
CA LEU A 9 -5.57 10.25 -0.04
C LEU A 9 -5.79 9.03 0.86
N TYR A 10 -5.01 8.90 1.93
CA TYR A 10 -5.14 7.75 2.82
C TYR A 10 -6.44 7.80 3.65
N HIS A 11 -6.91 9.00 4.00
CA HIS A 11 -8.24 9.16 4.59
C HIS A 11 -9.34 8.67 3.64
N ARG A 12 -9.30 9.07 2.37
CA ARG A 12 -10.27 8.63 1.35
C ARG A 12 -10.20 7.12 1.14
N LEU A 13 -9.01 6.51 1.17
CA LEU A 13 -8.86 5.06 1.10
C LEU A 13 -9.63 4.35 2.22
N ILE A 14 -9.46 4.80 3.46
CA ILE A 14 -10.14 4.20 4.62
C ILE A 14 -11.67 4.40 4.54
N GLU A 15 -12.12 5.56 4.04
CA GLU A 15 -13.55 5.82 3.80
C GLU A 15 -14.13 4.90 2.72
N CYS A 16 -13.42 4.71 1.61
CA CYS A 16 -13.81 3.74 0.58
C CYS A 16 -13.86 2.32 1.15
N TYR A 17 -12.86 1.93 1.95
CA TYR A 17 -12.84 0.62 2.62
C TYR A 17 -14.04 0.44 3.54
N ARG A 18 -14.38 1.46 4.36
CA ARG A 18 -15.57 1.46 5.21
C ARG A 18 -16.85 1.26 4.42
N ASN A 19 -17.00 1.90 3.26
CA ASN A 19 -18.20 1.74 2.42
C ASN A 19 -18.35 0.32 1.88
N LEU A 20 -17.25 -0.42 1.72
CA LEU A 20 -17.24 -1.81 1.26
C LEU A 20 -17.40 -2.82 2.41
N SER A 21 -16.72 -2.59 3.54
CA SER A 21 -16.59 -3.56 4.63
C SER A 21 -17.43 -3.26 5.86
N GLY A 22 -17.93 -2.02 6.00
CA GLY A 22 -18.50 -1.48 7.25
C GLY A 22 -17.45 -1.07 8.31
N ILE A 23 -16.16 -1.37 8.09
CA ILE A 23 -15.07 -1.17 9.07
C ILE A 23 -14.20 0.02 8.65
N PRO A 24 -14.06 1.08 9.47
CA PRO A 24 -13.28 2.28 9.12
C PRO A 24 -11.82 2.20 9.56
N VAL A 25 -11.18 1.03 9.46
CA VAL A 25 -9.80 0.79 9.92
C VAL A 25 -9.08 -0.15 8.98
N VAL A 26 -7.80 0.13 8.71
CA VAL A 26 -6.89 -0.74 7.96
C VAL A 26 -5.63 -1.01 8.79
N LEU A 27 -5.03 -2.19 8.61
CA LEU A 27 -3.71 -2.48 9.17
C LEU A 27 -2.65 -1.73 8.36
N ASN A 28 -1.77 -1.00 9.05
CA ASN A 28 -0.66 -0.29 8.43
C ASN A 28 0.64 -0.77 9.08
N THR A 29 1.48 -1.45 8.30
CA THR A 29 2.81 -1.90 8.72
C THR A 29 3.88 -1.23 7.85
N SER A 30 5.14 -1.29 8.29
CA SER A 30 6.26 -0.82 7.48
C SER A 30 6.31 -1.55 6.14
N PHE A 31 6.55 -0.80 5.06
CA PHE A 31 6.81 -1.40 3.76
C PHE A 31 8.31 -1.66 3.63
N ASN A 32 8.73 -2.85 4.05
CA ASN A 32 10.12 -3.33 4.03
C ASN A 32 10.18 -4.86 4.03
N VAL A 33 11.38 -5.38 3.80
CA VAL A 33 11.73 -6.77 4.13
C VAL A 33 12.09 -6.83 5.61
N HIS A 34 11.93 -8.01 6.22
CA HIS A 34 12.45 -8.25 7.56
C HIS A 34 13.94 -7.87 7.61
N GLU A 35 14.30 -7.03 8.59
CA GLU A 35 15.66 -6.49 8.80
C GLU A 35 16.15 -5.44 7.78
N GLU A 36 15.34 -5.04 6.80
CA GLU A 36 15.67 -3.94 5.87
C GLU A 36 15.00 -2.61 6.27
N PRO A 37 15.59 -1.45 5.89
CA PRO A 37 14.94 -0.15 6.02
C PRO A 37 13.61 -0.06 5.26
N ILE A 38 12.79 0.92 5.63
CA ILE A 38 11.58 1.26 4.85
C ILE A 38 11.99 1.70 3.45
N VAL A 39 11.28 1.17 2.45
CA VAL A 39 11.44 1.55 1.04
C VAL A 39 11.43 3.08 0.87
N CYS A 40 12.43 3.59 0.15
CA CYS A 40 12.63 5.01 -0.11
C CYS A 40 12.60 5.34 -1.62
N HIS A 41 12.89 4.36 -2.48
CA HIS A 41 12.96 4.56 -3.93
C HIS A 41 11.89 3.75 -4.68
N PRO A 42 11.31 4.29 -5.77
CA PRO A 42 10.35 3.54 -6.59
C PRO A 42 10.85 2.18 -7.07
N ALA A 43 12.14 2.07 -7.38
CA ALA A 43 12.76 0.82 -7.81
C ALA A 43 12.65 -0.28 -6.73
N GLU A 44 12.85 0.06 -5.46
CA GLU A 44 12.73 -0.88 -4.34
C GLU A 44 11.29 -1.38 -4.18
N ALA A 45 10.30 -0.48 -4.33
CA ALA A 45 8.88 -0.85 -4.32
C ALA A 45 8.51 -1.80 -5.47
N ILE A 46 9.05 -1.54 -6.66
CA ILE A 46 8.85 -2.39 -7.85
C ILE A 46 9.50 -3.76 -7.65
N THR A 47 10.71 -3.82 -7.10
CA THR A 47 11.36 -5.10 -6.76
C THR A 47 10.53 -5.89 -5.76
N ALA A 48 9.97 -5.26 -4.72
CA ALA A 48 9.12 -5.96 -3.76
C ALA A 48 7.87 -6.58 -4.41
N LEU A 49 7.29 -5.92 -5.42
CA LEU A 49 6.19 -6.47 -6.21
C LEU A 49 6.65 -7.63 -7.11
N ALA A 50 7.79 -7.48 -7.78
CA ALA A 50 8.35 -8.51 -8.67
C ALA A 50 8.76 -9.79 -7.92
N ASP A 51 9.25 -9.63 -6.68
CA ASP A 51 9.61 -10.73 -5.77
C ASP A 51 8.38 -11.39 -5.12
N GLY A 52 7.16 -10.96 -5.45
CA GLY A 52 5.93 -11.52 -4.91
C GLY A 52 5.69 -11.23 -3.42
N ARG A 53 6.33 -10.20 -2.85
CA ARG A 53 6.21 -9.86 -1.42
C ARG A 53 4.89 -9.12 -1.10
N ILE A 54 4.27 -8.54 -2.12
CA ILE A 54 2.97 -7.88 -2.09
C ILE A 54 2.19 -8.26 -3.36
N ASP A 55 0.87 -8.31 -3.28
CA ASP A 55 0.04 -8.67 -4.44
C ASP A 55 -0.16 -7.51 -5.41
N ARG A 56 -0.19 -6.29 -4.87
CA ARG A 56 -0.54 -5.04 -5.59
C ARG A 56 0.30 -3.89 -5.07
N LEU A 57 0.75 -3.03 -5.98
CA LEU A 57 1.49 -1.80 -5.65
C LEU A 57 0.71 -0.57 -6.11
N ALA A 58 0.36 0.30 -5.16
CA ALA A 58 -0.09 1.66 -5.44
C ALA A 58 1.11 2.62 -5.31
N ILE A 59 1.55 3.21 -6.42
CA ILE A 59 2.70 4.14 -6.43
C ILE A 59 2.40 5.35 -7.30
N GLY A 60 2.43 6.55 -6.71
CA GLY A 60 1.98 7.76 -7.38
C GLY A 60 0.55 7.62 -7.91
N SER A 61 0.38 7.76 -9.23
CA SER A 61 -0.92 7.60 -9.92
C SER A 61 -1.13 6.22 -10.55
N PHE A 62 -0.29 5.24 -10.22
CA PHE A 62 -0.32 3.91 -10.81
C PHE A 62 -0.83 2.86 -9.81
N TRP A 63 -1.58 1.90 -10.33
CA TRP A 63 -2.00 0.68 -9.64
C TRP A 63 -1.50 -0.52 -10.43
N VAL A 64 -0.56 -1.27 -9.86
CA VAL A 64 0.14 -2.36 -10.54
C VAL A 64 -0.20 -3.69 -9.87
N ALA A 65 -0.53 -4.69 -10.67
CA ALA A 65 -0.67 -6.05 -10.22
C ALA A 65 0.67 -6.79 -10.30
N GLY A 66 1.01 -7.53 -9.24
CA GLY A 66 2.08 -8.51 -9.32
C GLY A 66 1.76 -9.55 -10.40
N SER A 67 2.78 -10.07 -11.06
CA SER A 67 2.60 -11.18 -11.99
C SER A 67 2.13 -12.40 -11.19
N GLU A 68 0.96 -12.95 -11.53
CA GLU A 68 0.61 -14.31 -11.11
C GLU A 68 1.68 -15.24 -11.69
N THR A 69 2.56 -15.76 -10.86
CA THR A 69 3.28 -16.99 -11.20
C THR A 69 2.24 -18.09 -11.24
N ALA A 70 1.86 -18.49 -12.46
CA ALA A 70 1.12 -19.72 -12.71
C ALA A 70 1.89 -20.94 -12.20
#